data_AF-A0A350RBJ7-F1
#
_entry.id   AF-A0A350RBJ7-F1
#
_cell.length_a   1.000
_cell.length_b   1.000
_cell.length_c   1.000
_cell.angle_alpha   90.00
_cell.angle_beta   90.00
_cell.angle_gamma   90.00
#
_symmetry.space_group_name_H-M   'P 1'
#
loop_
_entity.id
_entity.type
_entity.pdbx_description
1 polymer ?
#
loop_
_entity_poly.entity_id
_entity_poly.type
_entity_poly.pdbx_seq_one_letter_code
_entity_poly.pdbx_strand_id
1 'polypeptide(L)'
;MKANLVIYDENHQVIFEGKALDLPIKMDAIKAKSMELFSDPDPCIIHQSYAISKLITPLVAKLKKNVEMSARDLAIDLSWIEMKDIEKCTFFLKG
;
A
#
# COMPACT_ATOMS: atom_id res chain seq x y z
N MET A 1 -5.82 9.51 -9.32
CA MET A 1 -5.09 8.42 -10.00
C MET A 1 -5.94 7.15 -9.88
N LYS A 2 -6.33 6.53 -11.01
CA LYS A 2 -7.07 5.25 -11.03
C LYS A 2 -6.10 4.11 -11.32
N ALA A 3 -5.19 3.83 -10.39
CA ALA A 3 -4.28 2.69 -10.51
C ALA A 3 -4.91 1.50 -9.79
N ASN A 4 -5.25 0.46 -10.56
CA ASN A 4 -5.72 -0.79 -9.99
C ASN A 4 -4.50 -1.64 -9.62
N LEU A 5 -4.42 -2.04 -8.36
CA LEU A 5 -3.36 -2.85 -7.80
C LEU A 5 -3.91 -4.25 -7.56
N VAL A 6 -3.18 -5.24 -8.04
CA VAL A 6 -3.39 -6.65 -7.75
C VAL A 6 -2.20 -7.15 -6.96
N ILE A 7 -2.46 -7.90 -5.90
CA ILE A 7 -1.41 -8.50 -5.08
C ILE A 7 -1.65 -10.00 -5.06
N TYR A 8 -0.57 -10.73 -5.33
CA TYR A 8 -0.53 -12.17 -5.32
C TYR A 8 0.27 -12.67 -4.11
N ASP A 9 -0.15 -13.77 -3.51
CA ASP A 9 0.63 -14.48 -2.49
C ASP A 9 1.80 -15.26 -3.10
N GLU A 10 2.53 -16.02 -2.26
CA GLU A 10 3.63 -16.89 -2.69
C GLU A 10 3.19 -18.04 -3.62
N ASN A 11 1.90 -18.37 -3.64
CA ASN A 11 1.30 -19.39 -4.50
C ASN A 11 0.67 -18.80 -5.78
N HIS A 12 0.91 -17.51 -6.06
CA HIS A 12 0.32 -16.79 -7.18
C HIS A 12 -1.23 -16.70 -7.14
N GLN A 13 -1.83 -16.78 -5.95
CA GLN A 13 -3.25 -16.53 -5.73
C GLN A 13 -3.49 -15.06 -5.43
N VAL A 14 -4.56 -14.50 -6.01
CA VAL A 14 -4.95 -13.10 -5.78
C VAL A 14 -5.45 -12.96 -4.35
N ILE A 15 -4.71 -12.22 -3.53
CA ILE A 15 -5.12 -11.89 -2.15
C ILE A 15 -5.73 -10.49 -2.04
N PHE A 16 -5.46 -9.62 -3.02
CA PHE A 16 -6.06 -8.30 -3.11
C PHE A 16 -6.19 -7.88 -4.57
N GLU A 17 -7.35 -7.36 -4.94
CA GLU A 17 -7.59 -6.72 -6.23
C GLU A 17 -8.50 -5.51 -6.02
N GLY A 18 -8.01 -4.32 -6.38
CA GLY A 18 -8.76 -3.10 -6.18
C GLY A 18 -7.96 -1.87 -6.56
N LYS A 19 -8.36 -0.69 -6.09
CA LYS A 19 -7.51 0.50 -6.25
C LYS A 19 -6.35 0.41 -5.28
N ALA A 20 -5.20 0.96 -5.65
CA ALA A 20 -4.06 1.05 -4.74
C ALA A 20 -4.40 1.78 -3.42
N LEU A 21 -5.36 2.73 -3.44
CA LEU A 21 -5.83 3.45 -2.26
C LEU A 21 -6.75 2.63 -1.35
N ASP A 22 -7.34 1.55 -1.86
CA ASP A 22 -8.23 0.66 -1.09
C ASP A 22 -7.43 -0.44 -0.37
N LEU A 23 -6.09 -0.40 -0.45
CA LEU A 23 -5.21 -1.36 0.18
C LEU A 23 -5.40 -1.32 1.70
N PRO A 24 -5.55 -2.47 2.39
CA PRO A 24 -5.65 -2.49 3.84
C PRO A 24 -4.30 -2.05 4.46
N ILE A 25 -4.33 -0.91 5.15
CA ILE A 25 -3.18 -0.34 5.86
C ILE A 25 -3.45 -0.43 7.36
N LYS A 26 -2.43 -0.81 8.13
CA LYS A 26 -2.52 -0.85 9.60
C LYS A 26 -2.85 0.52 10.15
N MET A 27 -3.82 0.58 11.07
CA MET A 27 -4.23 1.84 11.71
C MET A 27 -3.05 2.56 12.38
N ASP A 28 -2.10 1.84 12.97
CA ASP A 28 -0.90 2.43 13.59
C ASP A 28 -0.02 3.17 12.58
N ALA A 29 0.11 2.65 11.36
CA ALA A 29 0.85 3.31 10.29
C ALA A 29 0.13 4.58 9.79
N ILE A 30 -1.21 4.53 9.72
CA ILE A 30 -2.02 5.69 9.38
C ILE A 30 -1.85 6.79 10.45
N LYS A 31 -1.95 6.43 11.73
CA LYS A 31 -1.76 7.36 12.86
C LYS A 31 -0.36 7.96 12.88
N ALA A 32 0.68 7.13 12.72
CA ALA A 32 2.05 7.60 12.65
C ALA A 32 2.26 8.59 11.51
N LYS A 33 1.74 8.28 10.32
CA LYS A 33 1.85 9.18 9.17
C LYS A 33 1.01 10.45 9.33
N SER A 34 -0.14 10.36 9.98
CA SER A 34 -0.99 11.52 10.25
C SER A 34 -0.38 12.45 11.31
N MET A 35 0.23 11.89 12.35
CA MET A 35 1.03 12.66 13.32
C MET A 35 2.18 13.40 12.64
N GLU A 36 2.89 12.77 11.72
CA GLU A 36 3.96 13.41 10.95
C GLU A 36 3.45 14.57 10.07
N LEU A 37 2.29 14.40 9.42
CA LEU A 37 1.76 15.35 8.44
C LEU A 37 0.94 16.48 9.07
N PHE A 38 0.19 16.17 10.12
CA PHE A 38 -0.85 17.03 10.69
C PHE A 38 -0.69 17.23 12.19
N SER A 39 0.24 16.54 12.86
CA SER A 39 0.36 16.51 14.32
C SER A 39 -0.94 16.10 15.03
N ASP A 40 -1.73 15.26 14.36
CA ASP A 40 -3.05 14.80 14.82
C ASP A 40 -2.98 13.34 15.29
N PRO A 41 -3.09 13.08 16.62
CA PRO A 41 -2.97 11.74 17.19
C PRO A 41 -4.21 10.88 16.98
N ASP A 42 -5.35 11.50 16.66
CA ASP A 42 -6.60 10.79 16.37
C ASP A 42 -7.19 11.30 15.05
N PRO A 43 -6.56 10.94 13.93
CA PRO A 43 -6.91 11.51 12.64
C PRO A 43 -8.33 11.15 12.24
N CYS A 44 -9.10 12.16 11.85
CA CYS A 44 -10.42 11.94 11.25
C CYS A 44 -10.32 11.25 9.88
N ILE A 45 -11.45 10.78 9.34
CA ILE A 45 -11.53 10.04 8.07
C ILE A 45 -10.84 10.80 6.90
N ILE A 46 -10.90 12.13 6.90
CA ILE A 46 -10.26 12.97 5.88
C ILE A 46 -8.73 12.89 5.99
N HIS A 47 -8.18 13.04 7.20
CA HIS A 47 -6.75 12.93 7.46
C HIS A 47 -6.23 11.51 7.20
N GLN A 48 -7.01 10.48 7.57
CA GLN A 48 -6.67 9.08 7.30
C GLN A 48 -6.55 8.82 5.79
N SER A 49 -7.54 9.25 5.01
CA SER A 49 -7.54 9.09 3.55
C SER A 49 -6.32 9.76 2.90
N TYR A 50 -5.92 10.93 3.40
CA TYR A 50 -4.73 11.62 2.92
C TYR A 50 -3.44 10.90 3.31
N ALA A 51 -3.33 10.43 4.55
CA ALA A 51 -2.18 9.66 5.04
C ALA A 51 -1.99 8.36 4.24
N ILE A 52 -3.08 7.62 3.98
CA ILE A 52 -3.10 6.43 3.11
C ILE A 52 -2.55 6.78 1.73
N SER A 53 -3.07 7.85 1.11
CA SER A 53 -2.61 8.29 -0.22
C SER A 53 -1.11 8.59 -0.23
N LYS A 54 -0.58 9.21 0.85
CA LYS A 54 0.85 9.49 0.99
C LYS A 54 1.71 8.23 1.19
N LEU A 55 1.20 7.20 1.84
CA LEU A 55 1.88 5.89 1.97
C LEU A 55 1.90 5.13 0.64
N ILE A 56 0.78 5.15 -0.09
CA ILE A 56 0.60 4.42 -1.36
C ILE A 56 1.34 5.09 -2.53
N THR A 57 1.43 6.42 -2.55
CA THR A 57 2.07 7.17 -3.65
C THR A 57 3.50 6.66 -3.99
N PRO A 58 4.44 6.54 -3.04
CA PRO A 58 5.78 6.03 -3.34
C PRO A 58 5.78 4.56 -3.77
N LEU A 59 4.90 3.72 -3.22
CA LEU A 59 4.73 2.33 -3.66
C LEU A 59 4.32 2.28 -5.14
N VAL A 60 3.25 2.98 -5.51
CA VAL A 60 2.75 3.05 -6.88
C VAL A 60 3.77 3.67 -7.83
N ALA A 61 4.54 4.66 -7.38
CA ALA A 61 5.59 5.28 -8.19
C ALA A 61 6.76 4.33 -8.48
N LYS A 62 7.06 3.40 -7.57
CA LYS A 62 8.06 2.34 -7.82
C LYS A 62 7.54 1.22 -8.72
N LEU A 63 6.23 0.93 -8.65
CA LEU A 63 5.60 -0.09 -9.47
C LEU A 63 5.54 0.36 -10.93
N LYS A 64 5.93 -0.55 -11.84
CA LYS A 64 5.78 -0.35 -13.28
C LYS A 64 4.42 -0.89 -13.73
N LYS A 65 3.74 -0.17 -14.62
CA LYS A 65 2.48 -0.60 -15.23
C LYS A 65 2.67 -1.90 -16.00
N ASN A 66 1.74 -2.85 -15.82
CA ASN A 66 1.74 -4.16 -16.49
C ASN A 66 3.03 -4.97 -16.25
N VAL A 67 3.68 -4.76 -15.10
CA VAL A 67 4.86 -5.51 -14.68
C VAL A 67 4.62 -6.03 -13.27
N GLU A 68 4.89 -7.31 -13.07
CA GLU A 68 4.89 -7.92 -11.75
C GLU A 68 6.21 -7.62 -11.04
N MET A 69 6.13 -7.17 -9.80
CA MET A 69 7.29 -6.87 -8.97
C MET A 69 7.11 -7.50 -7.61
N SER A 70 8.10 -8.26 -7.14
CA SER A 70 8.05 -8.80 -5.79
C SER A 70 8.26 -7.70 -4.75
N ALA A 71 7.74 -7.90 -3.55
CA ALA A 71 8.02 -7.04 -2.40
C ALA A 71 9.53 -6.77 -2.21
N ARG A 72 10.35 -7.79 -2.46
CA ARG A 72 11.82 -7.74 -2.33
C ARG A 72 12.46 -6.81 -3.36
N ASP A 73 11.94 -6.77 -4.58
CA ASP A 73 12.45 -5.90 -5.65
C ASP A 73 12.18 -4.42 -5.37
N LEU A 74 11.11 -4.12 -4.63
CA LEU A 74 10.72 -2.74 -4.35
C LEU A 74 11.66 -2.07 -3.34
N ALA A 75 12.39 -2.83 -2.52
CA ALA A 75 13.30 -2.33 -1.50
C ALA A 75 12.68 -1.18 -0.68
N ILE A 76 11.43 -1.37 -0.25
CA ILE A 76 10.67 -0.45 0.60
C ILE A 76 10.15 -1.23 1.79
N ASP A 77 10.03 -0.54 2.93
CA ASP A 77 9.27 -1.08 4.04
C ASP A 77 7.80 -1.22 3.62
N LEU A 78 7.24 -2.42 3.81
CA LEU A 78 5.83 -2.75 3.57
C LEU A 78 5.12 -3.14 4.86
N SER A 79 5.78 -2.96 6.02
CA SER A 79 5.27 -3.32 7.34
C SER A 79 3.99 -2.58 7.72
N TRP A 80 3.70 -1.47 7.05
CA TRP A 80 2.48 -0.67 7.19
C TRP A 80 1.25 -1.32 6.55
N ILE A 81 1.41 -2.31 5.68
CA ILE A 81 0.28 -3.03 5.06
C ILE A 81 -0.28 -4.05 6.07
N GLU A 82 -1.60 -4.10 6.20
CA GLU A 82 -2.29 -5.06 7.07
C GLU A 82 -2.53 -6.38 6.34
N MET A 83 -1.44 -7.09 6.01
CA MET A 83 -1.47 -8.41 5.39
C MET A 83 -0.36 -9.31 5.91
N LYS A 84 -0.62 -10.63 5.96
CA LYS A 84 0.37 -11.63 6.32
C LYS A 84 1.33 -11.86 5.16
N ASP A 85 2.60 -12.15 5.49
CA ASP A 85 3.65 -12.51 4.53
C ASP A 85 3.82 -11.54 3.35
N ILE A 86 3.54 -10.24 3.56
CA ILE A 86 3.61 -9.22 2.50
C ILE A 86 4.97 -9.15 1.79
N GLU A 87 6.05 -9.51 2.48
CA GLU A 87 7.42 -9.57 1.94
C GLU A 87 7.65 -10.70 0.92
N LYS A 88 6.74 -11.67 0.86
CA LYS A 88 6.73 -12.74 -0.15
C LYS A 88 5.72 -12.48 -1.26
N CYS A 89 4.90 -11.45 -1.13
CA CYS A 89 3.87 -11.14 -2.10
C CYS A 89 4.44 -10.46 -3.35
N THR A 90 3.69 -10.60 -4.44
CA THR A 90 3.98 -9.96 -5.73
C THR A 90 2.94 -8.88 -6.01
N PHE A 91 3.38 -7.70 -6.41
CA PHE A 91 2.56 -6.55 -6.72
C PHE A 91 2.48 -6.38 -8.24
N PHE A 92 1.26 -6.17 -8.73
CA PHE A 92 1.01 -5.95 -10.15
C PHE A 92 0.08 -4.75 -10.33
N LEU A 93 0.54 -3.78 -11.11
CA LEU A 93 -0.24 -2.58 -11.38
C LEU A 93 -0.93 -2.72 -12.74
N LYS A 94 -2.26 -2.89 -12.73
CA LYS A 94 -3.11 -2.88 -13.92
C LYS A 94 -3.13 -1.45 -14.49
N GLY A 95 -2.47 -1.29 -15.64
CA GLY A 95 -2.12 -0.01 -16.25
C GLY A 95 -3.20 0.64 -17.10
#